data_AF-A0A7C9DYG2-F1
#
_entry.id   AF-A0A7C9DYG2-F1
#
_cell.length_a   1.000
_cell.length_b   1.000
_cell.length_c   1.000
_cell.angle_alpha   90.00
_cell.angle_beta   90.00
_cell.angle_gamma   90.00
#
_symmetry.space_group_name_H-M   'P 1'
#
loop_
_entity.id
_entity.type
_entity.pdbx_description
1 polymer ?
#
loop_
_entity_poly.entity_id
_entity_poly.type
_entity_poly.pdbx_seq_one_letter_code
_entity_poly.pdbx_strand_id
1 'polypeptide(L)'
;MGWSIQPEILVLQFLLLLHFSDGLTNPKDVAAINSLYAAFGTPKLPGWVLTGGDPCAEAWQGVQCDTTNIISIILVGANLGGGLGNNLGSFTSIETMLFFFQIITSLEASQALYHLLPV
;
A
#
# COMPACT_ATOMS: atom_id res chain seq x y z
N MET A 1 2.32 -33.05 10.44
CA MET A 1 2.33 -32.38 9.13
C MET A 1 3.44 -31.35 9.17
N GLY A 2 4.68 -31.81 8.96
CA GLY A 2 5.88 -30.97 9.00
C GLY A 2 6.17 -30.51 7.59
N TRP A 3 5.92 -29.24 7.32
CA TRP A 3 6.23 -28.64 6.02
C TRP A 3 7.73 -28.35 6.05
N SER A 4 8.50 -29.07 5.25
CA SER A 4 9.93 -28.80 5.09
C SER A 4 10.06 -27.54 4.22
N ILE A 5 10.13 -26.37 4.87
CA ILE A 5 10.38 -25.09 4.18
C ILE A 5 11.77 -25.19 3.55
N GLN A 6 11.82 -25.14 2.22
CA GLN A 6 13.08 -25.20 1.47
C GLN A 6 13.92 -23.95 1.83
N PRO A 7 15.24 -24.08 2.06
CA PRO A 7 16.10 -22.95 2.41
C PRO A 7 16.09 -21.84 1.35
N GLU A 8 15.84 -22.19 0.09
CA GLU A 8 15.71 -21.21 -1.01
C GLU A 8 14.52 -20.27 -0.83
N ILE A 9 13.41 -20.76 -0.27
CA ILE A 9 12.22 -19.93 0.03
C ILE A 9 12.56 -18.92 1.14
N LEU A 10 13.35 -19.35 2.12
CA LEU A 10 13.81 -18.50 3.22
C LEU A 10 14.77 -17.41 2.71
N VAL A 11 15.68 -17.76 1.79
CA VAL A 11 16.62 -16.83 1.16
C VAL A 11 15.87 -15.82 0.31
N LEU A 12 14.88 -16.24 -0.48
CA LEU A 12 14.05 -15.33 -1.29
C LEU A 12 13.26 -14.36 -0.39
N GLN A 13 12.65 -14.85 0.69
CA GLN A 13 11.99 -13.99 1.69
C GLN A 13 12.96 -13.00 2.34
N PHE A 14 14.20 -13.41 2.62
CA PHE A 14 15.22 -12.54 3.21
C PHE A 14 15.73 -11.49 2.21
N LEU A 15 15.85 -11.83 0.92
CA LEU A 15 16.28 -10.90 -0.14
C LEU A 15 15.23 -9.82 -0.43
N LEU A 16 13.93 -10.15 -0.33
CA LEU A 16 12.85 -9.14 -0.44
C LEU A 16 12.82 -8.14 0.72
N LEU A 17 13.40 -8.49 1.88
CA LEU A 17 13.43 -7.66 3.08
C LEU A 17 14.63 -6.71 3.16
N LEU A 18 15.63 -6.88 2.30
CA LEU A 18 16.88 -6.09 2.30
C LEU A 18 16.79 -4.89 1.34
N HIS A 19 15.74 -4.08 1.47
CA HIS A 19 15.72 -2.75 0.86
C HIS A 19 16.01 -1.74 1.97
N PHE A 20 17.31 -1.47 2.20
CA PHE A 20 17.74 -0.40 3.10
C PHE A 20 17.61 0.94 2.39
N SER A 21 16.75 1.82 2.91
CA SER A 21 16.69 3.23 2.50
C SER A 21 17.77 4.01 3.26
N ASP A 22 18.86 4.36 2.59
CA ASP A 22 19.83 5.32 3.11
C ASP A 22 19.31 6.75 2.86
N GLY A 23 18.63 7.33 3.85
CA GLY A 23 18.14 8.71 3.81
C GLY A 23 16.66 8.85 4.15
N LEU A 24 16.21 10.09 4.36
CA LEU A 24 14.79 10.42 4.55
C LEU A 24 14.01 10.14 3.26
N THR A 25 12.81 9.56 3.39
CA THR A 25 11.92 9.35 2.25
C THR A 25 11.67 10.67 1.50
N ASN A 26 11.63 10.62 0.17
CA ASN A 26 11.37 11.78 -0.69
C ASN A 26 10.09 12.50 -0.23
N PRO A 27 10.14 13.82 0.06
CA PRO A 27 9.01 14.53 0.64
C PRO A 27 7.76 14.54 -0.25
N LYS A 28 7.92 14.38 -1.58
CA LYS A 28 6.77 14.23 -2.50
C LYS A 28 6.07 12.89 -2.30
N ASP A 29 6.85 11.82 -2.14
CA ASP A 29 6.31 10.49 -1.88
C ASP A 29 5.66 10.41 -0.49
N VAL A 30 6.25 11.08 0.52
CA VAL A 30 5.64 11.23 1.86
C VAL A 30 4.29 11.94 1.77
N ALA A 31 4.20 13.06 1.03
CA ALA A 31 2.94 13.77 0.85
C ALA A 31 1.90 12.94 0.08
N ALA A 32 2.34 12.18 -0.94
CA ALA A 32 1.50 11.32 -1.75
C ALA A 32 0.91 10.16 -0.93
N ILE A 33 1.74 9.43 -0.18
CA ILE A 33 1.28 8.31 0.66
C ILE A 33 0.41 8.79 1.83
N ASN A 34 0.67 9.96 2.41
CA ASN A 34 -0.21 10.55 3.42
C ASN A 34 -1.59 10.91 2.84
N SER A 35 -1.62 11.44 1.62
CA SER A 35 -2.88 11.72 0.90
C SER A 35 -3.65 10.42 0.61
N LEU A 36 -2.95 9.38 0.19
CA LEU A 36 -3.51 8.05 -0.06
C LEU A 36 -4.07 7.44 1.24
N TYR A 37 -3.33 7.53 2.34
CA TYR A 37 -3.76 7.04 3.64
C TYR A 37 -5.03 7.73 4.14
N ALA A 38 -5.10 9.06 3.96
CA ALA A 38 -6.30 9.83 4.24
C ALA A 38 -7.48 9.44 3.33
N ALA A 39 -7.23 9.20 2.04
CA ALA A 39 -8.24 8.77 1.07
C ALA A 39 -8.84 7.39 1.39
N PHE A 40 -8.05 6.51 2.01
CA PHE A 40 -8.53 5.23 2.54
C PHE A 40 -9.35 5.34 3.83
N GLY A 41 -9.49 6.54 4.39
CA GLY A 41 -10.17 6.76 5.66
C GLY A 41 -9.32 6.35 6.87
N THR A 42 -7.99 6.41 6.74
CA THR A 42 -7.03 6.16 7.84
C THR A 42 -7.21 4.79 8.52
N PRO A 43 -7.22 3.68 7.75
CA PRO A 43 -7.38 2.34 8.31
C PRO A 43 -6.22 1.98 9.24
N LYS A 44 -6.42 1.02 10.13
CA LYS A 44 -5.37 0.59 11.07
C LYS A 44 -4.31 -0.26 10.35
N LEU A 45 -3.31 0.40 9.77
CA LEU A 45 -2.16 -0.23 9.11
C LEU A 45 -0.93 -0.14 10.02
N PRO A 46 -0.18 -1.23 10.24
CA PRO A 46 1.08 -1.19 11.00
C PRO A 46 2.09 -0.21 10.38
N GLY A 47 2.60 0.70 11.21
CA GLY A 47 3.59 1.71 10.83
C GLY A 47 3.02 2.99 10.21
N TRP A 48 1.85 2.93 9.57
CA TRP A 48 1.30 4.10 8.88
C TRP A 48 0.82 5.17 9.87
N VAL A 49 1.36 6.38 9.73
CA VAL A 49 0.96 7.57 10.50
C VAL A 49 0.62 8.72 9.56
N LEU A 50 -0.35 9.55 9.93
CA LEU A 50 -0.77 10.69 9.10
C LEU A 50 0.29 11.79 8.97
N THR A 51 1.13 11.95 9.99
CA THR A 51 2.09 13.05 10.10
C THR A 51 3.34 12.60 10.82
N GLY A 52 4.50 12.98 10.31
CA GLY A 52 5.78 12.89 11.02
C GLY A 52 6.46 11.52 11.04
N GLY A 53 5.96 10.54 10.29
CA GLY A 53 6.66 9.26 10.08
C GLY A 53 7.40 9.20 8.75
N ASP A 54 8.36 8.28 8.66
CA ASP A 54 9.14 8.01 7.46
C ASP A 54 8.76 6.62 6.88
N PRO A 55 8.04 6.57 5.73
CA PRO A 55 7.54 5.32 5.16
C PRO A 55 8.62 4.26 4.88
N CYS A 56 9.79 4.69 4.41
CA CYS A 56 10.89 3.79 4.06
C CYS A 56 11.72 3.42 5.30
N ALA A 57 12.09 4.39 6.14
CA ALA A 57 12.95 4.15 7.29
C ALA A 57 12.23 3.41 8.45
N GLU A 58 10.92 3.61 8.59
CA GLU A 58 10.09 2.93 9.61
C GLU A 58 9.46 1.63 9.08
N ALA A 59 9.80 1.21 7.86
CA ALA A 59 9.33 -0.02 7.22
C ALA A 59 7.81 -0.17 7.28
N TRP A 60 7.08 0.84 6.76
CA TRP A 60 5.62 0.82 6.74
C TRP A 60 5.10 -0.42 6.02
N GLN A 61 4.05 -1.04 6.57
CA GLN A 61 3.51 -2.26 6.01
C GLN A 61 3.19 -2.09 4.53
N GLY A 62 3.73 -2.99 3.69
CA GLY A 62 3.46 -3.04 2.26
C GLY A 62 4.20 -2.00 1.43
N VAL A 63 4.98 -1.11 2.04
CA VAL A 63 5.78 -0.10 1.34
C VAL A 63 7.15 -0.68 1.02
N GLN A 64 7.57 -0.57 -0.24
CA GLN A 64 8.92 -0.88 -0.68
C GLN A 64 9.53 0.36 -1.31
N CYS A 65 10.79 0.59 -1.00
CA CYS A 65 11.54 1.75 -1.45
C CYS A 65 12.81 1.34 -2.18
N ASP A 66 13.19 2.14 -3.16
CA ASP A 66 14.53 2.14 -3.74
C ASP A 66 15.21 3.44 -3.34
N THR A 67 16.32 3.34 -2.61
CA THR A 67 16.95 4.46 -1.92
C THR A 67 15.90 5.24 -1.11
N THR A 68 15.59 6.49 -1.47
CA THR A 68 14.62 7.34 -0.77
C THR A 68 13.23 7.37 -1.40
N ASN A 69 12.99 6.68 -2.53
CA ASN A 69 11.74 6.78 -3.28
C ASN A 69 10.86 5.55 -3.08
N ILE A 70 9.56 5.75 -2.99
CA ILE A 70 8.58 4.67 -2.89
C ILE A 70 8.35 4.09 -4.29
N ILE A 71 8.76 2.83 -4.48
CA ILE A 71 8.63 2.11 -5.75
C ILE A 71 7.41 1.19 -5.78
N SER A 72 6.94 0.73 -4.61
CA SER A 72 5.83 -0.20 -4.55
C SER A 72 5.02 -0.08 -3.26
N ILE A 73 3.70 -0.19 -3.40
CA ILE A 73 2.75 -0.27 -2.27
C ILE A 73 1.85 -1.49 -2.49
N ILE A 74 1.99 -2.49 -1.64
CA ILE A 74 1.24 -3.75 -1.70
C ILE A 74 0.55 -3.97 -0.36
N LEU A 75 -0.77 -3.72 -0.32
CA LEU A 75 -1.60 -3.95 0.87
C LEU A 75 -2.59 -5.08 0.58
N VAL A 76 -2.43 -6.19 1.29
CA VAL A 76 -3.30 -7.38 1.17
C VAL A 76 -4.10 -7.56 2.45
N GLY A 77 -5.41 -7.79 2.35
CA GLY A 77 -6.26 -8.06 3.52
C GLY A 77 -6.46 -6.87 4.46
N ALA A 78 -6.15 -5.65 4.02
CA ALA A 78 -6.03 -4.47 4.87
C ALA A 78 -7.36 -3.73 5.19
N ASN A 79 -8.51 -4.27 4.76
CA ASN A 79 -9.84 -3.66 4.89
C ASN A 79 -9.84 -2.14 4.61
N LEU A 80 -9.27 -1.77 3.45
CA LEU A 80 -9.17 -0.38 3.03
C LEU A 80 -10.57 0.13 2.72
N GLY A 81 -10.94 1.25 3.33
CA GLY A 81 -12.15 1.99 2.98
C GLY A 81 -11.86 3.03 1.88
N GLY A 82 -12.88 3.85 1.56
CA GLY A 82 -12.70 5.03 0.72
C GLY A 82 -12.27 4.72 -0.72
N GLY A 83 -11.33 5.51 -1.24
CA GLY A 83 -10.85 5.40 -2.62
C GLY A 83 -9.38 5.76 -2.76
N LEU A 84 -8.87 5.79 -4.00
CA LEU A 84 -7.46 6.04 -4.28
C LEU A 84 -7.01 7.50 -4.09
N GLY A 85 -7.96 8.44 -4.06
CA GLY A 85 -7.69 9.87 -4.03
C GLY A 85 -7.13 10.40 -5.36
N ASN A 86 -6.83 11.71 -5.39
CA ASN A 86 -6.42 12.41 -6.62
C ASN A 86 -4.90 12.67 -6.71
N ASN A 87 -4.15 12.33 -5.66
CA ASN A 87 -2.71 12.66 -5.55
C ASN A 87 -1.78 11.50 -5.92
N LEU A 88 -2.30 10.41 -6.51
CA LEU A 88 -1.48 9.28 -6.96
C LEU A 88 -0.35 9.69 -7.92
N GLY A 89 -0.58 10.70 -8.77
CA GLY A 89 0.46 11.22 -9.67
C GLY A 89 1.60 11.97 -8.97
N SER A 90 1.56 12.13 -7.65
CA SER A 90 2.61 12.82 -6.89
C SER A 90 3.76 11.90 -6.48
N PHE A 91 3.58 10.58 -6.57
CA PHE A 91 4.67 9.64 -6.39
C PHE A 91 5.71 9.82 -7.50
N THR A 92 6.98 9.84 -7.12
CA THR A 92 8.09 10.14 -8.03
C THR A 92 8.60 8.92 -8.79
N SER A 93 8.51 7.73 -8.20
CA SER A 93 9.08 6.50 -8.77
C SER A 93 8.20 5.27 -8.58
N ILE A 94 6.91 5.45 -8.33
CA ILE A 94 6.03 4.31 -8.07
C ILE A 94 5.81 3.48 -9.33
N GLU A 95 6.08 2.18 -9.24
CA GLU A 95 5.95 1.23 -10.34
C GLU A 95 4.76 0.30 -10.12
N THR A 96 4.53 -0.10 -8.86
CA THR A 96 3.52 -1.12 -8.53
C THR A 96 2.62 -0.66 -7.39
N MET A 97 1.31 -0.74 -7.61
CA MET A 97 0.31 -0.54 -6.56
C MET A 97 -0.69 -1.69 -6.60
N LEU A 98 -0.72 -2.49 -5.53
CA LEU A 98 -1.61 -3.63 -5.43
C LEU A 98 -2.39 -3.58 -4.13
N PHE A 99 -3.72 -3.53 -4.26
CA PHE A 99 -4.65 -3.44 -3.14
C PHE A 99 -5.63 -4.61 -3.19
N PHE A 100 -5.14 -5.82 -2.94
CA PHE A 100 -6.00 -7.00 -2.90
C PHE A 100 -6.61 -7.13 -1.51
N PHE A 101 -7.77 -6.51 -1.28
CA PHE A 101 -8.90 -7.20 -0.66
C PHE A 101 -10.18 -6.37 -0.63
N GLN A 102 -10.22 -5.02 -0.63
CA GLN A 102 -11.51 -4.31 -0.40
C GLN A 102 -11.76 -2.99 -1.16
N ILE A 103 -10.93 -2.57 -2.13
CA ILE A 103 -11.18 -1.27 -2.83
C ILE A 103 -12.40 -1.29 -3.77
N ILE A 104 -12.92 -2.44 -4.21
CA ILE A 104 -13.96 -2.50 -5.26
C ILE A 104 -15.30 -3.10 -4.80
N THR A 105 -15.52 -3.30 -3.50
CA THR A 105 -16.84 -3.78 -3.03
C THR A 105 -17.89 -2.67 -2.83
N SER A 106 -17.57 -1.38 -3.08
CA SER A 106 -18.56 -0.30 -2.89
C SER A 106 -18.83 0.63 -4.08
N LEU A 107 -18.11 0.55 -5.21
CA LEU A 107 -18.40 1.45 -6.35
C LEU A 107 -19.00 0.81 -7.62
N GLU A 108 -19.01 -0.52 -7.75
CA GLU A 108 -19.68 -1.17 -8.89
C GLU A 108 -20.86 -2.07 -8.50
N ALA A 109 -20.92 -2.61 -7.28
CA ALA A 109 -22.03 -3.50 -6.87
C ALA A 109 -23.29 -2.78 -6.37
N SER A 110 -23.15 -1.62 -5.70
CA SER A 110 -24.31 -0.82 -5.28
C SER A 110 -24.99 -0.17 -6.49
N GLN A 111 -24.20 0.27 -7.47
CA GLN A 111 -24.68 1.02 -8.65
C GLN A 111 -25.41 0.22 -9.71
N ALA A 112 -25.17 -1.09 -9.81
CA ALA A 112 -25.83 -1.95 -10.78
C ALA A 112 -27.20 -2.47 -10.29
N LEU A 113 -27.47 -2.49 -8.98
CA LEU A 113 -28.65 -3.16 -8.44
C LEU A 113 -29.90 -2.28 -8.39
N TYR A 114 -29.74 -0.95 -8.32
CA TYR A 114 -30.87 -0.02 -8.46
C TYR A 114 -31.28 0.24 -9.93
N HIS A 115 -30.40 -0.06 -10.88
CA HIS A 115 -30.68 0.16 -12.30
C HIS A 115 -31.34 -1.05 -12.99
N LEU A 116 -31.54 -2.18 -12.28
CA LEU A 116 -32.16 -3.41 -12.78
C LEU A 116 -33.47 -3.80 -12.06
N LEU A 117 -34.00 -2.96 -11.17
CA LEU A 117 -35.39 -3.12 -10.72
C LEU A 117 -36.32 -2.64 -11.85
N PRO A 118 -37.24 -3.49 -12.36
CA PRO A 118 -38.18 -3.06 -13.37
C PRO A 118 -39.17 -2.08 -12.75
N VAL A 119 -39.19 -0.84 -13.24
CA VAL A 119 -40.37 0.05 -13.19
C VAL A 119 -41.15 -0.15 -14.47
#